data_AF-A0A969UMD6-F1
#
_entry.id   AF-A0A969UMD6-F1
#
_cell.length_a   1.000
_cell.length_b   1.000
_cell.length_c   1.000
_cell.angle_alpha   90.00
_cell.angle_beta   90.00
_cell.angle_gamma   90.00
#
_symmetry.space_group_name_H-M   'P 1'
#
loop_
_entity.id
_entity.type
_entity.pdbx_description
1 polymer ?
#
loop_
_entity_poly.entity_id
_entity_poly.type
_entity_poly.pdbx_seq_one_letter_code
_entity_poly.pdbx_strand_id
1 'polypeptide(L)'
;MIQFQIECRNSSLNQGACCICEHSFEAKEAKVIVCDDQGENCGEVCPTCISQGYGWIQEQFTHLSAPLPSVRKARTLKQRLPIGA
;
A
#
# COMPACT_ATOMS: atom_id res chain seq x y z
N MET A 1 -6.97 -10.31 2.76
CA MET A 1 -6.43 -11.22 1.71
C MET A 1 -6.15 -10.37 0.50
N ILE A 2 -4.95 -10.43 -0.09
CA ILE A 2 -4.63 -9.56 -1.23
C ILE A 2 -5.31 -10.06 -2.51
N GLN A 3 -5.62 -9.14 -3.42
CA GLN A 3 -6.16 -9.44 -4.73
C GLN A 3 -5.23 -8.89 -5.82
N PHE A 4 -4.99 -9.69 -6.85
CA PHE A 4 -4.29 -9.26 -8.06
C PHE A 4 -5.29 -8.84 -9.13
N GLN A 5 -5.04 -7.69 -9.73
CA GLN A 5 -5.74 -7.18 -10.89
C GLN A 5 -4.76 -6.98 -12.03
N ILE A 6 -5.21 -7.27 -13.25
CA ILE A 6 -4.42 -7.04 -14.46
C ILE A 6 -5.15 -5.98 -15.28
N GLU A 7 -4.50 -4.85 -15.48
CA GLU A 7 -4.99 -3.80 -16.38
C GLU A 7 -4.19 -3.83 -17.68
N CYS A 8 -4.86 -4.08 -18.80
CA CYS A 8 -4.26 -3.97 -20.12
C CYS A 8 -4.58 -2.59 -20.70
N ARG A 9 -3.57 -1.83 -21.14
CA ARG A 9 -3.77 -0.49 -21.73
C ARG A 9 -3.19 -0.44 -23.14
N ASN A 10 -3.97 0.05 -24.09
CA ASN A 10 -3.58 0.17 -25.49
C ASN A 10 -2.70 1.40 -25.81
N SER A 11 -2.33 2.21 -24.81
CA SER A 11 -1.62 3.47 -25.03
C SER A 11 -0.44 3.70 -24.07
N SER A 12 0.73 3.75 -24.72
CA SER A 12 2.04 4.34 -24.44
C SER A 12 2.45 4.62 -22.99
N LEU A 13 3.53 3.93 -22.56
CA LEU A 13 4.52 4.38 -21.57
C LEU A 13 3.93 5.01 -20.30
N ASN A 14 3.47 4.18 -19.37
CA ASN A 14 3.24 4.63 -18.01
C ASN A 14 4.50 4.33 -17.19
N GLN A 15 5.22 5.39 -16.82
CA GLN A 15 6.23 5.31 -15.77
C GLN A 15 5.49 5.28 -14.44
N GLY A 16 5.69 4.20 -13.69
CA GLY A 16 5.13 4.00 -12.35
C GLY A 16 6.24 3.63 -11.37
N ALA A 17 5.93 3.69 -10.08
CA ALA A 17 6.81 3.16 -9.03
C ALA A 17 6.22 1.85 -8.51
N CYS A 18 7.09 0.87 -8.27
CA CYS A 18 6.66 -0.39 -7.67
C CYS A 18 6.23 -0.12 -6.22
N CYS A 19 5.03 -0.54 -5.84
CA CYS A 19 4.56 -0.40 -4.46
C CYS A 19 5.33 -1.26 -3.44
N ILE A 20 6.16 -2.21 -3.90
CA ILE A 20 6.94 -3.11 -3.04
C ILE A 20 8.37 -2.63 -2.86
N CYS A 21 9.04 -2.27 -3.96
CA CYS A 21 10.47 -1.91 -3.93
C CYS A 21 10.74 -0.44 -4.26
N GLU A 22 9.69 0.36 -4.47
CA GLU A 22 9.74 1.81 -4.77
C GLU A 22 10.54 2.19 -6.03
N HIS A 23 11.11 1.21 -6.74
CA HIS A 23 11.81 1.43 -7.99
C HIS A 23 10.84 1.86 -9.08
N SER A 24 11.20 2.94 -9.77
CA SER A 24 10.54 3.36 -10.99
C SER A 24 10.72 2.29 -12.07
N PHE A 25 9.63 1.96 -12.75
CA PHE A 25 9.65 1.03 -13.86
C PHE A 25 8.68 1.49 -14.95
N GLU A 26 8.95 1.05 -16.17
CA GLU A 26 8.06 1.27 -17.30
C GLU A 26 7.09 0.09 -17.38
N ALA A 27 5.81 0.36 -17.13
CA ALA A 27 4.77 -0.62 -17.38
C ALA A 27 4.58 -0.77 -18.90
N LYS A 28 4.63 -2.02 -19.37
CA LYS A 28 4.38 -2.37 -20.78
C LYS A 28 2.86 -2.39 -21.05
N GLU A 29 2.41 -3.20 -22.01
CA GLU A 29 1.00 -3.29 -22.44
C GLU A 29 0.03 -3.73 -21.32
N ALA A 30 0.54 -4.37 -20.27
CA ALA A 30 -0.23 -4.79 -19.10
C ALA A 30 0.48 -4.40 -17.80
N LYS A 31 -0.32 -4.02 -16.80
CA LYS A 31 0.11 -3.73 -15.44
C LYS A 31 -0.50 -4.75 -14.49
N VAL A 32 0.27 -5.13 -13.48
CA VAL A 32 -0.24 -5.92 -12.36
C VAL A 32 -0.40 -4.98 -11.17
N ILE A 33 -1.63 -4.91 -10.67
CA ILE A 33 -2.00 -4.15 -9.48
C ILE A 33 -2.27 -5.15 -8.37
N VAL A 34 -1.68 -4.92 -7.20
CA VAL A 34 -2.00 -5.64 -5.97
C VAL A 34 -2.86 -4.72 -5.10
N CYS A 35 -3.94 -5.26 -4.56
CA CYS A 35 -4.83 -4.57 -3.64
C CYS A 35 -5.00 -5.36 -2.34
N ASP A 36 -5.29 -4.68 -1.24
CA ASP A 36 -5.81 -5.32 -0.03
C ASP A 36 -7.24 -5.87 -0.23
N ASP A 37 -7.80 -6.55 0.79
CA ASP A 37 -9.13 -7.16 0.67
C ASP A 37 -10.27 -6.16 0.52
N GLN A 38 -10.06 -4.91 0.92
CA GLN A 38 -11.07 -3.86 0.81
C GLN A 38 -10.93 -3.08 -0.50
N GLY A 39 -9.84 -3.28 -1.24
CA GLY A 39 -9.50 -2.48 -2.41
C GLY A 39 -9.13 -1.03 -2.05
N GLU A 40 -8.86 -0.75 -0.78
CA GLU A 40 -8.57 0.61 -0.29
C GLU A 40 -7.10 0.98 -0.48
N ASN A 41 -6.21 0.00 -0.37
CA ASN A 41 -4.80 0.16 -0.67
C ASN A 41 -4.42 -0.68 -1.89
N CYS A 42 -4.11 -0.01 -3.00
CA CYS A 42 -3.69 -0.64 -4.25
C CYS A 42 -2.40 -0.03 -4.78
N GLY A 43 -1.56 -0.86 -5.43
CA GLY A 43 -0.32 -0.40 -6.03
C GLY A 43 0.16 -1.27 -7.18
N GLU A 44 0.93 -0.68 -8.09
CA GLU A 44 1.50 -1.39 -9.24
C GLU A 44 2.74 -2.20 -8.80
N VAL A 45 2.93 -3.39 -9.36
CA VAL A 45 4.07 -4.27 -9.08
C VAL A 45 4.97 -4.38 -10.32
N CYS A 46 6.27 -4.15 -10.15
CA CYS A 46 7.22 -4.24 -11.26
C CYS A 46 7.48 -5.70 -11.68
N PRO A 47 7.95 -5.96 -12.91
CA PRO A 47 8.25 -7.31 -13.40
C PRO A 47 9.22 -8.10 -12.51
N THR A 48 10.18 -7.43 -11.88
CA THR A 48 11.16 -8.06 -10.98
C THR A 48 10.52 -8.57 -9.68
N CYS A 49 9.51 -7.86 -9.16
CA CYS A 49 8.76 -8.32 -7.99
C CYS A 49 7.73 -9.38 -8.38
N ILE A 50 7.14 -9.29 -9.59
CA ILE A 50 6.25 -10.33 -10.12
C ILE A 50 6.96 -11.68 -10.22
N SER A 51 8.24 -11.71 -10.64
CA SER A 51 8.99 -12.95 -10.80
C SER A 51 9.30 -13.69 -9.48
N GLN A 52 9.15 -13.03 -8.32
CA GLN A 52 9.28 -13.67 -7.01
C GLN A 52 8.05 -14.53 -6.65
N GLY A 53 6.93 -14.30 -7.32
CA GLY A 53 5.70 -15.07 -7.16
C GLY A 53 4.78 -14.59 -6.02
N TYR A 54 3.58 -15.15 -6.02
CA TYR A 54 2.45 -14.74 -5.18
C TYR A 54 2.78 -14.68 -3.68
N GLY A 55 3.38 -15.73 -3.13
CA GLY A 55 3.61 -15.84 -1.68
C GLY A 55 4.53 -14.73 -1.15
N TRP A 56 5.60 -14.45 -1.90
CA TRP A 56 6.54 -13.38 -1.57
C TRP A 56 5.88 -12.01 -1.67
N ILE A 57 5.12 -11.75 -2.75
CA ILE A 57 4.39 -10.49 -2.92
C ILE A 57 3.39 -10.28 -1.79
N GLN A 58 2.65 -11.33 -1.40
CA GLN A 58 1.70 -11.24 -0.30
C GLN A 58 2.38 -10.87 1.00
N GLU A 59 3.51 -11.49 1.32
CA GLU A 59 4.28 -11.19 2.52
C GLU A 59 4.73 -9.72 2.52
N GLN A 60 5.41 -9.27 1.46
CA GLN A 60 5.92 -7.91 1.36
C GLN A 60 4.80 -6.86 1.42
N PHE A 61 3.73 -7.06 0.64
CA PHE A 61 2.62 -6.12 0.59
C PHE A 61 1.91 -6.01 1.95
N THR A 62 1.73 -7.14 2.65
CA THR A 62 1.11 -7.15 3.99
C THR A 62 1.96 -6.43 5.02
N HIS A 63 3.30 -6.57 4.95
CA HIS A 63 4.20 -5.85 5.85
C HIS A 63 4.15 -4.33 5.62
N LEU A 64 4.06 -3.89 4.37
CA LEU A 64 3.97 -2.49 4.00
C LEU A 64 2.60 -1.88 4.32
N SER A 65 1.53 -2.67 4.22
CA SER A 65 0.16 -2.22 4.52
C SER A 65 -0.21 -2.29 6.00
N ALA A 66 0.66 -2.81 6.86
CA ALA A 66 0.39 -2.91 8.28
C ALA A 66 0.19 -1.50 8.87
N PRO A 67 -0.93 -1.22 9.57
CA PRO A 67 -1.11 0.05 10.23
C PRO A 67 0.03 0.23 11.24
N LEU A 68 0.73 1.37 11.16
CA LEU A 68 1.72 1.78 12.16
C LEU A 68 1.15 1.52 13.56
N PRO A 69 1.95 0.99 14.51
CA PRO A 69 1.47 0.79 15.88
C PRO A 69 0.93 2.12 16.37
N SER A 70 -0.37 2.15 16.63
CA SER A 70 -1.08 3.38 17.00
C SER A 70 -0.36 3.97 18.20
N VAL A 71 0.31 5.11 18.00
CA VAL A 71 0.82 5.93 19.10
C VAL A 71 -0.38 6.15 20.00
N ARG A 72 -0.34 5.55 21.19
CA ARG A 72 -1.40 5.68 22.20
C ARG A 72 -1.66 7.17 22.35
N LYS A 73 -2.82 7.65 21.91
CA LYS A 73 -3.28 9.02 22.17
C LYS A 73 -3.13 9.25 23.67
N ALA A 74 -2.18 10.10 24.06
CA ALA A 74 -2.06 10.54 25.44
C ALA A 74 -3.41 11.15 25.82
N ARG A 75 -4.12 10.51 26.76
CA ARG A 75 -5.31 11.09 27.38
C ARG A 75 -4.84 12.33 28.13
N THR A 76 -4.98 13.50 27.52
CA THR A 76 -4.89 14.77 28.25
C THR A 76 -6.00 14.78 29.29
N LEU A 77 -5.64 14.52 30.53
CA LEU A 77 -6.52 14.64 31.69
C LEU A 77 -6.93 16.13 31.78
N LYS A 78 -8.13 16.48 31.33
CA LYS A 78 -8.70 17.80 31.57
C LYS A 78 -9.03 17.89 33.06
N GLN A 79 -8.09 18.38 33.88
CA GLN A 79 -8.46 18.90 35.20
C GLN A 79 -9.17 20.23 35.01
N ARG A 80 -10.51 20.18 35.08
CA ARG A 80 -11.34 21.34 35.41
C ARG A 80 -11.38 21.46 36.92
N LEU A 81 -11.12 22.65 37.47
CA LEU A 81 -11.62 23.13 38.77
C LEU A 81 -11.36 24.66 38.86
N PRO A 82 -12.10 25.41 39.70
CA PRO A 82 -13.23 26.23 39.25
C PRO A 82 -12.99 27.74 39.37
N ILE A 83 -13.93 28.49 38.80
CA ILE A 83 -14.10 29.94 38.96
C ILE A 83 -14.57 30.23 40.40
N GLY A 84 -13.87 31.12 41.10
CA GLY A 84 -14.48 31.99 42.14
C GLY A 84 -13.91 31.89 43.55
N ALA A 85 -13.23 32.95 43.98
CA ALA A 85 -13.54 33.74 45.19
C ALA A 85 -12.89 35.13 45.04
#